data_AF-A9GSX0-F1
#
_entry.id   AF-A9GSX0-F1
#
_cell.length_a   1.000
_cell.length_b   1.000
_cell.length_c   1.000
_cell.angle_alpha   90.00
_cell.angle_beta   90.00
_cell.angle_gamma   90.00
#
_symmetry.space_group_name_H-M   'P 1'
#
loop_
_entity.id
_entity.type
_entity.pdbx_description
1 polymer ?
#
loop_
_entity_poly.entity_id
_entity_poly.type
_entity_poly.pdbx_seq_one_letter_code
_entity_poly.pdbx_strand_id
1 'polypeptide(L)'
;MVLDAMRLRWGDPNAQRNGRRGQRQQGVDVFGLMSKACVAAQAKNSDTLNEADVKAEIAKAEKFRPQLQHYYLAIGGPRDAPLQEFVRLLSAERVSKGDFAVHVLFFEDICNELSASAAMVRKYWGEFLALNAFLDVLPDALGGAVLDADAAIGRVIELQAFQEFATYLETASDGVVHASIRVEATPDLDAPRGSLKRAWHLALAESHSTHLVTFCRLAIDVDSGKLSFYSVVEDRWLSREEWLQTGLWFQ
;
A
#
# COMPACT_ATOMS: atom_id res chain seq x y z
N MET A 1 -6.61 -4.07 6.51
CA MET A 1 -6.43 -2.63 6.80
C MET A 1 -7.46 -2.10 7.79
N VAL A 2 -8.76 -2.04 7.45
CA VAL A 2 -9.78 -1.40 8.31
C VAL A 2 -9.79 -1.90 9.76
N LEU A 3 -9.76 -3.21 10.02
CA LEU A 3 -9.70 -3.74 11.39
C LEU A 3 -8.52 -3.18 12.19
N ASP A 4 -7.31 -3.23 11.63
CA ASP A 4 -6.11 -2.78 12.34
C ASP A 4 -6.10 -1.26 12.53
N ALA A 5 -6.60 -0.51 11.54
CA ALA A 5 -6.81 0.93 11.68
C ALA A 5 -7.81 1.25 12.81
N MET A 6 -8.91 0.49 12.91
CA MET A 6 -9.90 0.69 13.97
C MET A 6 -9.38 0.30 15.35
N ARG A 7 -8.54 -0.74 15.46
CA ARG A 7 -7.86 -1.09 16.72
C ARG A 7 -7.01 0.06 17.24
N LEU A 8 -6.25 0.72 16.34
CA LEU A 8 -5.45 1.89 16.69
C LEU A 8 -6.34 3.08 17.08
N ARG A 9 -7.30 3.44 16.21
CA ARG A 9 -8.20 4.58 16.42
C ARG A 9 -9.04 4.47 17.69
N TRP A 10 -9.55 3.29 18.00
CA TRP A 10 -10.43 3.07 19.15
C TRP A 10 -9.65 2.79 20.44
N GLY A 11 -8.34 2.50 20.33
CA GLY A 11 -7.53 2.06 21.45
C GLY A 11 -7.96 0.68 21.99
N ASP A 12 -8.58 -0.14 21.15
CA ASP A 12 -9.12 -1.45 21.54
C ASP A 12 -8.43 -2.58 20.78
N PRO A 13 -7.47 -3.28 21.43
CA PRO A 13 -6.82 -4.43 20.82
C PRO A 13 -7.76 -5.62 20.61
N ASN A 14 -8.89 -5.66 21.31
CA ASN A 14 -9.89 -6.73 21.22
C ASN A 14 -10.95 -6.48 20.14
N ALA A 15 -10.89 -5.33 19.44
CA ALA A 15 -11.75 -5.12 18.29
C ALA A 15 -11.55 -6.26 17.27
N GLN A 16 -12.65 -6.70 16.67
CA GLN A 16 -12.69 -7.92 15.87
C GLN A 16 -13.59 -7.77 14.65
N ARG A 17 -13.34 -8.61 13.65
CA ARG A 17 -14.29 -8.78 12.53
C ARG A 17 -15.58 -9.42 13.06
N ASN A 18 -16.70 -8.88 12.63
CA ASN A 18 -18.01 -9.37 13.01
C ASN A 18 -18.52 -10.36 11.96
N GLY A 19 -18.51 -11.65 12.31
CA GLY A 19 -18.99 -12.73 11.43
C GLY A 19 -18.14 -12.95 10.17
N ARG A 20 -18.63 -13.83 9.28
CA ARG A 20 -18.02 -14.14 7.98
C ARG A 20 -18.95 -13.79 6.82
N ARG A 21 -18.38 -13.66 5.61
CA ARG A 21 -19.12 -13.41 4.36
C ARG A 21 -20.29 -14.40 4.22
N GLY A 22 -21.48 -13.89 3.95
CA GLY A 22 -22.72 -14.67 3.85
C GLY A 22 -23.54 -14.76 5.14
N GLN A 23 -23.02 -14.29 6.28
CA GLN A 23 -23.82 -14.11 7.49
C GLN A 23 -24.51 -12.75 7.51
N ARG A 24 -25.65 -12.68 8.21
CA ARG A 24 -26.34 -11.41 8.44
C ARG A 24 -25.53 -10.59 9.45
N GLN A 25 -24.67 -9.71 8.95
CA GLN A 25 -23.77 -8.88 9.76
C GLN A 25 -24.38 -7.54 10.17
N GLN A 26 -25.64 -7.27 9.80
CA GLN A 26 -26.36 -6.04 10.12
C GLN A 26 -25.57 -4.76 9.77
N GLY A 27 -24.79 -4.79 8.69
CA GLY A 27 -23.98 -3.64 8.28
C GLY A 27 -22.84 -3.32 9.24
N VAL A 28 -22.33 -4.30 10.00
CA VAL A 28 -21.16 -4.16 10.86
C VAL A 28 -20.14 -5.22 10.48
N ASP A 29 -19.01 -4.79 9.90
CA ASP A 29 -17.87 -5.65 9.56
C ASP A 29 -16.87 -5.76 10.70
N VAL A 30 -16.73 -4.70 11.51
CA VAL A 30 -15.82 -4.62 12.65
C VAL A 30 -16.58 -4.08 13.84
N PHE A 31 -16.43 -4.73 15.00
CA PHE A 31 -16.98 -4.28 16.26
C PHE A 31 -15.87 -4.20 17.32
N GLY A 32 -15.98 -3.22 18.21
CA GLY A 32 -15.08 -3.04 19.34
C GLY A 32 -15.63 -2.03 20.35
N LEU A 33 -14.74 -1.57 21.22
CA LEU A 33 -15.02 -0.56 22.23
C LEU A 33 -14.11 0.65 22.04
N MET A 34 -14.65 1.86 22.15
CA MET A 34 -13.86 3.06 22.34
C MET A 34 -14.07 3.53 23.78
N SER A 35 -13.10 3.25 24.65
CA SER A 35 -13.28 3.32 26.10
C SER A 35 -14.44 2.40 26.56
N LYS A 36 -15.63 2.94 26.83
CA LYS A 36 -16.84 2.17 27.20
C LYS A 36 -17.92 2.18 26.11
N ALA A 37 -17.71 2.92 25.03
CA ALA A 37 -18.66 3.04 23.95
C ALA A 37 -18.54 1.86 22.98
N CYS A 38 -19.65 1.18 22.71
CA CYS A 38 -19.82 0.25 21.60
C CYS A 38 -19.64 1.00 20.27
N VAL A 39 -18.65 0.58 19.50
CA VAL A 39 -18.32 1.18 18.21
C VAL A 39 -18.26 0.11 17.13
N ALA A 40 -18.62 0.50 15.92
CA ALA A 40 -18.61 -0.40 14.77
C ALA A 40 -18.12 0.30 13.52
N ALA A 41 -17.55 -0.48 12.61
CA ALA A 41 -17.21 -0.02 11.27
C ALA A 41 -17.76 -0.96 10.21
N GLN A 42 -18.15 -0.37 9.07
CA GLN A 42 -18.48 -1.06 7.83
C GLN A 42 -17.46 -0.64 6.78
N ALA A 43 -16.84 -1.61 6.12
CA ALA A 43 -15.93 -1.37 5.02
C ALA A 43 -16.67 -1.52 3.69
N LYS A 44 -16.48 -0.57 2.78
CA LYS A 44 -16.98 -0.62 1.41
C LYS A 44 -15.79 -0.50 0.47
N ASN A 45 -15.55 -1.55 -0.31
CA ASN A 45 -14.56 -1.51 -1.37
C ASN A 45 -15.17 -0.78 -2.58
N SER A 46 -15.25 0.55 -2.48
CA SER A 46 -15.82 1.45 -3.48
C SER A 46 -15.10 2.79 -3.39
N ASP A 47 -14.89 3.41 -4.55
CA ASP A 47 -14.25 4.73 -4.65
C ASP A 47 -15.21 5.86 -4.30
N THR A 48 -16.51 5.60 -4.35
CA THR A 48 -17.54 6.60 -4.03
C THR A 48 -18.63 5.98 -3.17
N LEU A 49 -19.33 6.84 -2.44
CA LEU A 49 -20.50 6.50 -1.64
C LEU A 49 -21.50 7.65 -1.74
N ASN A 50 -22.73 7.37 -2.15
CA ASN A 50 -23.76 8.40 -2.20
C ASN A 50 -24.59 8.43 -0.90
N GLU A 51 -25.44 9.44 -0.75
CA GLU A 51 -26.29 9.59 0.43
C GLU A 51 -27.22 8.39 0.68
N ALA A 52 -27.72 7.77 -0.38
CA ALA A 52 -28.64 6.63 -0.27
C ALA A 52 -27.91 5.41 0.28
N ASP A 53 -26.67 5.17 -0.15
CA ASP A 53 -25.83 4.12 0.38
C ASP A 53 -25.52 4.34 1.87
N VAL A 54 -25.15 5.57 2.26
CA VAL A 54 -24.93 5.94 3.67
C VAL A 54 -26.16 5.62 4.50
N LYS A 55 -27.34 6.11 4.09
CA LYS A 55 -28.62 5.89 4.79
C LYS A 55 -28.95 4.39 4.86
N ALA A 56 -28.68 3.63 3.81
CA ALA A 56 -28.93 2.19 3.76
C ALA A 56 -28.03 1.41 4.74
N GLU A 57 -26.74 1.75 4.86
CA GLU A 57 -25.85 1.11 5.83
C GLU A 57 -26.22 1.47 7.27
N ILE A 58 -26.58 2.73 7.54
CA ILE A 58 -27.09 3.17 8.86
C ILE A 58 -28.32 2.35 9.26
N ALA A 59 -29.30 2.19 8.36
CA ALA A 59 -30.53 1.44 8.63
C ALA A 59 -30.29 -0.06 8.93
N LYS A 60 -29.17 -0.62 8.45
CA LYS A 60 -28.74 -1.97 8.84
C LYS A 60 -28.15 -1.95 10.25
N ALA A 61 -27.25 -1.00 10.52
CA ALA A 61 -26.54 -0.88 11.80
C ALA A 61 -27.47 -0.55 12.98
N GLU A 62 -28.61 0.11 12.76
CA GLU A 62 -29.66 0.34 13.78
C GLU A 62 -30.20 -0.97 14.39
N LYS A 63 -30.11 -2.07 13.65
CA LYS A 63 -30.55 -3.41 14.11
C LYS A 63 -29.46 -4.14 14.89
N PHE A 64 -28.24 -3.59 14.94
CA PHE A 64 -27.11 -4.17 15.64
C PHE A 64 -27.34 -4.20 17.15
N ARG A 65 -26.81 -5.24 17.80
CA ARG A 65 -26.83 -5.40 19.25
C ARG A 65 -25.43 -5.79 19.74
N PRO A 66 -24.89 -5.13 20.78
CA PRO A 66 -25.49 -4.05 21.58
C PRO A 66 -25.69 -2.73 20.79
N GLN A 67 -26.44 -1.79 21.36
CA GLN A 67 -26.66 -0.49 20.72
C GLN A 67 -25.32 0.26 20.60
N LEU A 68 -25.04 0.74 19.40
CA LEU A 68 -23.83 1.50 19.09
C LEU A 68 -23.91 2.92 19.65
N GLN A 69 -22.76 3.54 19.87
CA GLN A 69 -22.62 4.98 20.08
C GLN A 69 -21.88 5.66 18.92
N HIS A 70 -21.00 4.93 18.22
CA HIS A 70 -20.33 5.42 17.01
C HIS A 70 -20.35 4.36 15.90
N TYR A 71 -20.61 4.81 14.68
CA TYR A 71 -20.60 3.99 13.48
C TYR A 71 -19.73 4.63 12.40
N TYR A 72 -18.75 3.89 11.90
CA TYR A 72 -17.77 4.35 10.91
C TYR A 72 -18.02 3.67 9.57
N LEU A 73 -18.22 4.47 8.52
CA LEU A 73 -18.24 4.03 7.14
C LEU A 73 -16.84 4.23 6.55
N ALA A 74 -16.08 3.15 6.39
CA ALA A 74 -14.77 3.18 5.77
C ALA A 74 -14.89 2.85 4.26
N ILE A 75 -14.42 3.75 3.40
CA ILE A 75 -14.46 3.59 1.94
C ILE A 75 -13.04 3.57 1.35
N GLY A 76 -12.91 2.97 0.17
CA GLY A 76 -11.63 2.84 -0.54
C GLY A 76 -11.24 4.05 -1.39
N GLY A 77 -12.17 4.99 -1.58
CA GLY A 77 -11.96 6.19 -2.38
C GLY A 77 -11.23 7.33 -1.67
N PRO A 78 -10.84 8.36 -2.46
CA PRO A 78 -10.25 9.58 -1.94
C PRO A 78 -11.27 10.45 -1.22
N ARG A 79 -10.80 11.41 -0.43
CA ARG A 79 -11.67 12.35 0.30
C ARG A 79 -12.67 13.08 -0.63
N ASP A 80 -13.92 13.15 -0.17
CA ASP A 80 -15.03 13.81 -0.84
C ASP A 80 -15.67 14.85 0.11
N ALA A 81 -15.48 16.13 -0.20
CA ALA A 81 -15.96 17.23 0.63
C ALA A 81 -17.50 17.29 0.75
N PRO A 82 -18.28 17.20 -0.35
CA PRO A 82 -19.74 17.06 -0.27
C PRO A 82 -20.21 15.90 0.63
N LEU A 83 -19.62 14.70 0.47
CA LEU A 83 -19.98 13.54 1.29
C LEU A 83 -19.64 13.77 2.77
N GLN A 84 -18.48 14.35 3.07
CA GLN A 84 -18.08 14.69 4.44
C GLN A 84 -19.05 15.67 5.10
N GLU A 85 -19.46 16.71 4.38
CA GLU A 85 -20.44 17.67 4.88
C GLU A 85 -21.79 16.99 5.16
N PHE A 86 -22.28 16.20 4.21
CA PHE A 86 -23.51 15.43 4.37
C PHE A 86 -23.47 14.52 5.61
N VAL A 87 -22.42 13.72 5.77
CA VAL A 87 -22.27 12.81 6.92
C VAL A 87 -22.18 13.59 8.23
N ARG A 88 -21.47 14.74 8.26
CA ARG A 88 -21.35 15.58 9.45
C ARG A 88 -22.70 16.14 9.89
N LEU A 89 -23.50 16.67 8.96
CA LEU A 89 -24.84 17.20 9.26
C LEU A 89 -25.79 16.08 9.70
N LEU A 90 -25.80 14.95 8.99
CA LEU A 90 -26.59 13.78 9.33
C LEU A 90 -26.24 13.25 10.73
N SER A 91 -24.95 13.14 11.05
CA SER A 91 -24.51 12.67 12.36
C SER A 91 -24.95 13.61 13.48
N ALA A 92 -24.86 14.93 13.29
CA ALA A 92 -25.30 15.90 14.28
C ALA A 92 -26.81 15.78 14.56
N GLU A 93 -27.62 15.62 13.50
CA GLU A 93 -29.06 15.39 13.63
C GLU A 93 -29.34 14.09 14.41
N ARG A 94 -28.67 12.99 14.09
CA ARG A 94 -28.84 11.69 14.78
C ARG A 94 -28.48 11.78 16.26
N VAL A 95 -27.34 12.37 16.58
CA VAL A 95 -26.91 12.57 17.98
C VAL A 95 -27.93 13.41 18.74
N SER A 96 -28.53 14.44 18.13
CA SER A 96 -29.58 15.25 18.78
C SER A 96 -30.84 14.45 19.15
N LYS A 97 -31.07 13.30 18.49
CA LYS A 97 -32.20 12.38 18.75
C LYS A 97 -31.82 11.24 19.69
N GLY A 98 -30.58 11.20 20.18
CA GLY A 98 -30.07 10.10 21.02
C GLY A 98 -29.63 8.85 20.24
N ASP A 99 -29.52 8.95 18.91
CA ASP A 99 -28.95 7.88 18.08
C ASP A 99 -27.42 7.94 18.03
N PHE A 100 -26.79 6.88 17.50
CA PHE A 100 -25.34 6.83 17.35
C PHE A 100 -24.82 7.87 16.34
N ALA A 101 -23.61 8.37 16.60
CA ALA A 101 -22.87 9.24 15.70
C ALA A 101 -22.37 8.45 14.48
N VAL A 102 -22.36 9.09 13.31
CA VAL A 102 -21.91 8.50 12.05
C VAL A 102 -20.66 9.23 11.56
N HIS A 103 -19.67 8.47 11.13
CA HIS A 103 -18.39 8.96 10.65
C HIS A 103 -18.12 8.35 9.28
N VAL A 104 -17.43 9.09 8.41
CA VAL A 104 -16.89 8.56 7.15
C VAL A 104 -15.37 8.62 7.21
N LEU A 105 -14.72 7.54 6.79
CA LEU A 105 -13.27 7.41 6.68
C LEU A 105 -12.93 7.05 5.25
N PHE A 106 -12.02 7.83 4.65
CA PHE A 106 -11.51 7.58 3.30
C PHE A 106 -10.21 6.77 3.37
N PHE A 107 -9.71 6.33 2.23
CA PHE A 107 -8.53 5.48 2.19
C PHE A 107 -7.31 6.16 2.84
N GLU A 108 -7.14 7.46 2.61
CA GLU A 108 -6.08 8.25 3.23
C GLU A 108 -6.22 8.30 4.76
N ASP A 109 -7.44 8.32 5.28
CA ASP A 109 -7.65 8.29 6.73
C ASP A 109 -7.24 6.92 7.31
N ILE A 110 -7.56 5.82 6.62
CA ILE A 110 -7.12 4.47 7.02
C ILE A 110 -5.59 4.37 6.98
N CYS A 111 -4.95 4.89 5.94
CA CYS A 111 -3.49 4.94 5.85
C CYS A 111 -2.87 5.76 6.97
N ASN A 112 -3.44 6.92 7.30
CA ASN A 112 -2.98 7.78 8.39
C ASN A 112 -3.10 7.10 9.76
N GLU A 113 -4.15 6.31 10.01
CA GLU A 113 -4.24 5.52 11.25
C GLU A 113 -3.12 4.48 11.34
N LEU A 114 -2.89 3.75 10.25
CA LEU A 114 -1.90 2.67 10.22
C LEU A 114 -0.46 3.22 10.31
N SER A 115 -0.20 4.40 9.75
CA SER A 115 1.13 5.02 9.76
C SER A 115 1.60 5.43 11.17
N ALA A 116 0.67 5.57 12.13
CA ALA A 116 1.00 5.81 13.54
C ALA A 116 1.72 4.63 14.22
N SER A 117 1.79 3.45 13.59
CA SER A 117 2.46 2.26 14.13
C SER A 117 3.48 1.69 13.14
N ALA A 118 4.76 1.72 13.51
CA ALA A 118 5.82 1.13 12.70
C ALA A 118 5.60 -0.36 12.39
N ALA A 119 4.95 -1.09 13.30
CA ALA A 119 4.57 -2.49 13.06
C ALA A 119 3.48 -2.62 11.99
N MET A 120 2.50 -1.72 11.97
CA MET A 120 1.46 -1.71 10.93
C MET A 120 2.02 -1.22 9.60
N VAL A 121 2.92 -0.24 9.61
CA VAL A 121 3.65 0.19 8.42
C VAL A 121 4.38 -1.00 7.81
N ARG A 122 5.16 -1.75 8.60
CA ARG A 122 5.83 -2.96 8.13
C ARG A 122 4.86 -4.04 7.64
N LYS A 123 3.73 -4.24 8.31
CA LYS A 123 2.74 -5.26 7.93
C LYS A 123 2.14 -5.03 6.54
N TYR A 124 1.89 -3.77 6.17
CA TYR A 124 1.16 -3.43 4.95
C TYR A 124 2.05 -2.86 3.83
N TRP A 125 3.21 -2.30 4.18
CA TRP A 125 4.14 -1.65 3.24
C TRP A 125 5.58 -2.18 3.37
N GLY A 126 5.83 -3.24 4.15
CA GLY A 126 7.18 -3.74 4.42
C GLY A 126 7.96 -4.11 3.16
N GLU A 127 7.30 -4.77 2.21
CA GLU A 127 7.90 -5.13 0.92
C GLU A 127 8.34 -3.89 0.14
N PHE A 128 7.42 -2.94 -0.02
CA PHE A 128 7.67 -1.69 -0.71
C PHE A 128 8.78 -0.87 -0.04
N LEU A 129 8.87 -0.89 1.30
CA LEU A 129 9.94 -0.22 2.04
C LEU A 129 11.29 -0.90 1.81
N ALA A 130 11.34 -2.23 1.85
CA ALA A 130 12.55 -2.99 1.59
C ALA A 130 13.02 -2.81 0.14
N LEU A 131 12.10 -2.85 -0.82
CA LEU A 131 12.38 -2.55 -2.23
C LEU A 131 12.92 -1.14 -2.40
N ASN A 132 12.32 -0.12 -1.77
CA ASN A 132 12.83 1.26 -1.88
C ASN A 132 14.21 1.43 -1.26
N ALA A 133 14.46 0.83 -0.10
CA ALA A 133 15.78 0.87 0.53
C ALA A 133 16.83 0.19 -0.37
N PHE A 134 16.46 -0.89 -1.06
CA PHE A 134 17.32 -1.52 -2.05
C PHE A 134 17.54 -0.62 -3.28
N LEU A 135 16.50 0.01 -3.82
CA LEU A 135 16.60 0.96 -4.94
C LEU A 135 17.49 2.16 -4.61
N ASP A 136 17.54 2.61 -3.35
CA ASP A 136 18.36 3.73 -2.90
C ASP A 136 19.87 3.47 -3.03
N VAL A 137 20.31 2.21 -2.85
CA VAL A 137 21.73 1.85 -2.84
C VAL A 137 22.26 1.39 -4.20
N LEU A 138 21.35 1.09 -5.15
CA LEU A 138 21.72 0.61 -6.48
C LEU A 138 22.61 1.58 -7.28
N PRO A 139 22.34 2.90 -7.30
CA PRO A 139 23.20 3.87 -7.98
C PRO A 139 24.66 3.82 -7.53
N ASP A 140 24.91 3.72 -6.22
CA ASP A 140 26.26 3.69 -5.67
C ASP A 140 26.96 2.35 -5.97
N ALA A 141 26.20 1.25 -5.98
CA ALA A 141 26.72 -0.09 -6.27
C ALA A 141 27.15 -0.27 -7.73
N LEU A 142 26.41 0.37 -8.65
CA LEU A 142 26.55 0.18 -10.10
C LEU A 142 27.07 1.41 -10.85
N GLY A 143 27.30 2.52 -10.15
CA GLY A 143 27.94 3.71 -10.69
C GLY A 143 29.42 3.48 -11.02
N GLY A 144 29.94 4.26 -11.98
CA GLY A 144 31.34 4.20 -12.40
C GLY A 144 31.63 3.22 -13.54
N ALA A 145 32.92 3.12 -13.90
CA ALA A 145 33.35 2.48 -15.15
C ALA A 145 33.53 0.94 -15.03
N VAL A 146 32.73 0.24 -15.85
CA VAL A 146 32.77 -1.16 -16.30
C VAL A 146 32.88 -2.23 -15.22
N LEU A 147 31.74 -2.85 -14.96
CA LEU A 147 31.61 -4.25 -14.59
C LEU A 147 31.06 -4.99 -15.82
N ASP A 148 31.41 -6.26 -15.99
CA ASP A 148 30.59 -7.14 -16.81
C ASP A 148 29.27 -7.46 -16.08
N ALA A 149 28.33 -8.08 -16.78
CA ALA A 149 27.00 -8.38 -16.22
C ALA A 149 27.08 -9.27 -14.97
N ASP A 150 28.01 -10.22 -14.93
CA ASP A 150 28.16 -11.15 -13.81
C ASP A 150 28.73 -10.45 -12.57
N ALA A 151 29.74 -9.59 -12.75
CA ALA A 151 30.31 -8.77 -11.70
C ALA A 151 29.30 -7.73 -11.16
N ALA A 152 28.45 -7.18 -12.05
CA ALA A 152 27.36 -6.29 -11.64
C ALA A 152 26.34 -7.03 -10.78
N ILE A 153 25.87 -8.21 -11.21
CA ILE A 153 24.94 -9.04 -10.43
C ILE A 153 25.57 -9.41 -9.08
N GLY A 154 26.84 -9.86 -9.08
CA GLY A 154 27.58 -10.23 -7.88
C GLY A 154 27.60 -9.12 -6.83
N ARG A 155 27.89 -7.87 -7.23
CA ARG A 155 27.85 -6.74 -6.30
C ARG A 155 26.46 -6.50 -5.75
N VAL A 156 25.44 -6.56 -6.60
CA VAL A 156 24.06 -6.27 -6.19
C VAL A 156 23.57 -7.31 -5.19
N ILE A 157 23.85 -8.59 -5.40
CA ILE A 157 23.41 -9.66 -4.47
C ILE A 157 24.15 -9.64 -3.12
N GLU A 158 25.35 -9.03 -3.09
CA GLU A 158 26.11 -8.81 -1.86
C GLU A 158 25.63 -7.59 -1.05
N LEU A 159 24.78 -6.73 -1.63
CA LEU A 159 24.23 -5.59 -0.89
C LEU A 159 23.33 -6.06 0.24
N GLN A 160 23.59 -5.55 1.44
CA GLN A 160 22.73 -5.81 2.61
C GLN A 160 21.26 -5.49 2.32
N ALA A 161 20.98 -4.37 1.65
CA ALA A 161 19.60 -3.98 1.30
C ALA A 161 18.92 -4.98 0.34
N PHE A 162 19.67 -5.59 -0.58
CA PHE A 162 19.13 -6.66 -1.43
C PHE A 162 18.84 -7.91 -0.61
N GLN A 163 19.74 -8.31 0.29
CA GLN A 163 19.54 -9.49 1.14
C GLN A 163 18.35 -9.32 2.09
N GLU A 164 18.17 -8.13 2.65
CA GLU A 164 17.00 -7.79 3.46
C GLU A 164 15.70 -7.85 2.65
N PHE A 165 15.70 -7.30 1.43
CA PHE A 165 14.56 -7.39 0.52
C PHE A 165 14.25 -8.85 0.13
N ALA A 166 15.25 -9.64 -0.25
CA ALA A 166 15.09 -11.05 -0.59
C ALA A 166 14.55 -11.87 0.60
N THR A 167 15.11 -11.66 1.80
CA THR A 167 14.66 -12.32 3.03
C THR A 167 13.21 -11.95 3.36
N TYR A 168 12.82 -10.70 3.11
CA TYR A 168 11.45 -10.25 3.31
C TYR A 168 10.48 -11.03 2.41
N LEU A 169 10.78 -11.14 1.10
CA LEU A 169 9.96 -11.88 0.15
C LEU A 169 9.84 -13.37 0.51
N GLU A 170 10.96 -13.99 0.87
CA GLU A 170 10.97 -15.39 1.29
C GLU A 170 10.14 -15.60 2.55
N THR A 171 10.28 -14.72 3.55
CA THR A 171 9.51 -14.83 4.80
C THR A 171 8.02 -14.59 4.59
N ALA A 172 7.65 -13.61 3.76
CA ALA A 172 6.26 -13.27 3.48
C ALA A 172 5.53 -14.36 2.66
N SER A 173 6.28 -15.17 1.93
CA SER A 173 5.76 -16.23 1.05
C SER A 173 5.95 -17.65 1.57
N ASP A 174 6.38 -17.83 2.83
CA ASP A 174 6.75 -19.13 3.40
C ASP A 174 7.81 -19.89 2.54
N GLY A 175 8.75 -19.14 1.96
CA GLY A 175 9.86 -19.65 1.15
C GLY A 175 9.52 -20.01 -0.29
N VAL A 176 8.37 -19.57 -0.81
CA VAL A 176 7.90 -19.90 -2.17
C VAL A 176 8.39 -18.89 -3.22
N VAL A 177 8.70 -17.67 -2.79
CA VAL A 177 9.05 -16.54 -3.67
C VAL A 177 10.45 -16.06 -3.37
N HIS A 178 11.24 -15.85 -4.44
CA HIS A 178 12.61 -15.36 -4.34
C HIS A 178 12.81 -14.08 -5.14
N ALA A 179 13.60 -13.15 -4.61
CA ALA A 179 14.04 -11.98 -5.36
C ALA A 179 14.92 -12.39 -6.55
N SER A 180 14.69 -11.78 -7.70
CA SER A 180 15.43 -12.01 -8.93
C SER A 180 15.83 -10.69 -9.58
N ILE A 181 17.03 -10.66 -10.14
CA ILE A 181 17.59 -9.52 -10.87
C ILE A 181 18.09 -10.02 -12.21
N ARG A 182 17.74 -9.29 -13.27
CA ARG A 182 18.21 -9.55 -14.61
C ARG A 182 18.82 -8.30 -15.21
N VAL A 183 20.03 -8.42 -15.75
CA VAL A 183 20.60 -7.41 -16.63
C VAL A 183 19.94 -7.56 -18.01
N GLU A 184 19.17 -6.55 -18.42
CA GLU A 184 18.54 -6.49 -19.74
C GLU A 184 19.46 -5.81 -20.77
N ALA A 185 20.29 -4.83 -20.34
CA ALA A 185 21.33 -4.22 -21.16
C ALA A 185 22.49 -3.70 -20.30
N THR A 186 23.70 -3.82 -20.84
CA THR A 186 24.92 -3.25 -20.26
C THR A 186 25.17 -1.83 -20.81
N PRO A 187 25.77 -0.91 -20.04
CA PRO A 187 26.10 0.43 -20.49
C PRO A 187 27.04 0.44 -21.72
N ASP A 188 26.66 1.15 -22.77
CA ASP A 188 27.54 1.52 -23.88
C ASP A 188 28.35 2.75 -23.49
N LEU A 189 29.62 2.55 -23.13
CA LEU A 189 30.52 3.63 -22.72
C LEU A 189 31.02 4.52 -23.87
N ASP A 190 30.62 4.27 -25.10
CA ASP A 190 30.82 5.20 -26.22
C ASP A 190 29.58 6.07 -26.48
N ALA A 191 28.43 5.72 -25.88
CA ALA A 191 27.21 6.51 -26.00
C ALA A 191 27.32 7.87 -25.27
N PRO A 192 26.59 8.91 -25.72
CA PRO A 192 26.61 10.21 -25.06
C PRO A 192 26.26 10.13 -23.57
N ARG A 193 26.94 10.94 -22.75
CA ARG A 193 26.63 11.06 -21.31
C ARG A 193 25.18 11.48 -21.09
N GLY A 194 24.52 10.87 -20.12
CA GLY A 194 23.09 11.10 -19.83
C GLY A 194 22.14 10.42 -20.81
N SER A 195 22.64 9.68 -21.81
CA SER A 195 21.79 8.86 -22.68
C SER A 195 21.46 7.52 -22.03
N LEU A 196 20.25 7.01 -22.27
CA LEU A 196 19.83 5.70 -21.75
C LEU A 196 20.71 4.54 -22.25
N LYS A 197 21.42 4.69 -23.37
CA LYS A 197 22.38 3.69 -23.85
C LYS A 197 23.59 3.54 -22.93
N ARG A 198 23.93 4.61 -22.19
CA ARG A 198 25.03 4.64 -21.23
C ARG A 198 24.58 4.24 -19.81
N ALA A 199 23.43 3.58 -19.68
CA ALA A 199 22.88 3.15 -18.39
C ALA A 199 22.87 1.63 -18.28
N TRP A 200 22.92 1.11 -17.05
CA TRP A 200 22.54 -0.27 -16.75
C TRP A 200 21.03 -0.40 -16.89
N HIS A 201 20.53 -1.40 -17.61
CA HIS A 201 19.10 -1.69 -17.65
C HIS A 201 18.87 -2.99 -16.89
N LEU A 202 18.09 -2.91 -15.81
CA LEU A 202 17.81 -4.03 -14.93
C LEU A 202 16.31 -4.28 -14.84
N ALA A 203 15.93 -5.55 -14.74
CA ALA A 203 14.61 -5.96 -14.30
C ALA A 203 14.71 -6.55 -12.90
N LEU A 204 13.97 -5.99 -11.95
CA LEU A 204 13.75 -6.53 -10.62
C LEU A 204 12.45 -7.34 -10.63
N ALA A 205 12.49 -8.56 -10.11
CA ALA A 205 11.38 -9.49 -10.22
C ALA A 205 11.26 -10.43 -9.02
N GLU A 206 10.09 -11.04 -8.90
CA GLU A 206 9.81 -12.22 -8.09
C GLU A 206 9.85 -13.47 -8.95
N SER A 207 10.64 -14.44 -8.51
CA SER A 207 10.62 -15.79 -9.05
C SER A 207 9.70 -16.67 -8.21
N HIS A 208 8.62 -17.13 -8.83
CA HIS A 208 7.76 -18.19 -8.31
C HIS A 208 8.17 -19.53 -8.94
N SER A 209 7.59 -20.62 -8.43
CA SER A 209 7.80 -21.97 -8.98
C SER A 209 7.33 -22.14 -10.43
N THR A 210 6.38 -21.32 -10.90
CA THR A 210 5.74 -21.48 -12.22
C THR A 210 5.91 -20.30 -13.16
N HIS A 211 6.31 -19.13 -12.65
CA HIS A 211 6.39 -17.91 -13.43
C HIS A 211 7.31 -16.88 -12.75
N LEU A 212 7.66 -15.84 -13.50
CA LEU A 212 8.41 -14.69 -13.03
C LEU A 212 7.51 -13.45 -13.12
N VAL A 213 7.43 -12.67 -12.06
CA VAL A 213 6.69 -11.40 -12.02
C VAL A 213 7.69 -10.26 -11.91
N THR A 214 7.80 -9.43 -12.95
CA THR A 214 8.67 -8.24 -12.90
C THR A 214 7.98 -7.13 -12.11
N PHE A 215 8.60 -6.69 -11.02
CA PHE A 215 8.15 -5.52 -10.26
C PHE A 215 8.37 -4.24 -11.05
N CYS A 216 9.61 -4.04 -11.49
CA CYS A 216 10.00 -2.85 -12.21
C CYS A 216 11.19 -3.12 -13.12
N ARG A 217 11.24 -2.33 -14.19
CA ARG A 217 12.42 -2.15 -15.02
C ARG A 217 13.02 -0.80 -14.72
N LEU A 218 14.32 -0.76 -14.50
CA LEU A 218 15.04 0.45 -14.12
C LEU A 218 16.29 0.64 -14.95
N ALA A 219 16.68 1.89 -15.10
CA ALA A 219 17.91 2.33 -15.73
C ALA A 219 18.75 3.13 -14.73
N ILE A 220 20.05 2.85 -14.67
CA ILE A 220 21.01 3.55 -13.81
C ILE A 220 22.10 4.13 -14.71
N ASP A 221 22.10 5.45 -14.87
CA ASP A 221 23.17 6.14 -15.62
C ASP A 221 24.51 6.00 -14.88
N VAL A 222 25.53 5.51 -15.57
CA VAL A 222 26.82 5.16 -14.94
C VAL A 222 27.63 6.36 -14.47
N ASP A 223 27.41 7.55 -15.05
CA ASP A 223 28.16 8.76 -14.72
C ASP A 223 27.50 9.53 -13.56
N SER A 224 26.17 9.63 -13.58
CA SER A 224 25.40 10.44 -12.63
C SER A 224 24.71 9.65 -11.53
N GLY A 225 24.62 8.32 -11.66
CA GLY A 225 23.80 7.49 -10.79
C GLY A 225 22.29 7.73 -10.94
N LYS A 226 21.87 8.50 -11.96
CA LYS A 226 20.45 8.82 -12.16
C LYS A 226 19.65 7.53 -12.37
N LEU A 227 18.72 7.27 -11.45
CA LEU A 227 17.76 6.20 -11.53
C LEU A 227 16.54 6.64 -12.35
N SER A 228 16.08 5.79 -13.25
CA SER A 228 14.87 5.98 -14.05
C SER A 228 14.11 4.66 -14.15
N PHE A 229 12.78 4.70 -14.29
CA PHE A 229 11.94 3.51 -14.30
C PHE A 229 11.11 3.43 -15.57
N TYR A 230 11.03 2.27 -16.19
CA TYR A 230 10.25 2.13 -17.43
C TYR A 230 8.77 1.84 -17.12
N SER A 231 7.89 2.69 -17.64
CA SER A 231 6.44 2.50 -17.61
C SER A 231 5.99 1.81 -18.88
N VAL A 232 5.43 0.60 -18.73
CA VAL A 232 4.84 -0.14 -19.85
C VAL A 232 3.57 0.55 -20.35
N VAL A 233 2.83 1.22 -19.46
CA VAL A 233 1.57 1.91 -19.79
C VAL A 233 1.85 3.16 -20.62
N GLU A 234 2.88 3.92 -20.25
CA GLU A 234 3.21 5.18 -20.91
C GLU A 234 4.29 5.03 -22.01
N ASP A 235 4.82 3.82 -22.18
CA ASP A 235 5.93 3.49 -23.10
C ASP A 235 7.10 4.48 -23.01
N ARG A 236 7.48 4.83 -21.77
CA ARG A 236 8.56 5.79 -21.52
C ARG A 236 9.27 5.55 -20.20
N TRP A 237 10.44 6.17 -20.07
CA TRP A 237 11.18 6.25 -18.82
C TRP A 237 10.65 7.39 -17.94
N LEU A 238 10.42 7.07 -16.68
CA LEU A 238 9.92 7.94 -15.62
C LEU A 238 11.04 8.27 -14.64
N SER A 239 10.99 9.46 -14.06
CA SER A 239 11.68 9.75 -12.81
C SER A 239 11.12 8.89 -11.67
N ARG A 240 11.81 8.83 -10.53
CA ARG A 240 11.29 8.12 -9.36
C ARG A 240 9.98 8.70 -8.83
N GLU A 241 9.83 10.02 -8.85
CA GLU A 241 8.61 10.69 -8.39
C GLU A 241 7.41 10.34 -9.29
N GLU A 242 7.60 10.46 -10.61
CA GLU A 242 6.57 10.04 -11.58
C GLU A 242 6.28 8.55 -11.48
N TRP A 243 7.32 7.72 -11.32
CA TRP A 243 7.18 6.30 -11.11
C TRP A 243 6.23 6.10 -9.95
N LEU A 244 6.56 6.51 -8.72
CA LEU A 244 5.75 6.34 -7.50
C LEU A 244 4.27 6.74 -7.61
N GLN A 245 3.93 7.64 -8.53
CA GLN A 245 2.54 8.08 -8.78
C GLN A 245 1.72 7.10 -9.64
N THR A 246 2.33 6.16 -10.36
CA THR A 246 1.58 5.19 -11.18
C THR A 246 0.84 4.12 -10.37
N GLY A 247 1.15 3.96 -9.07
CA GLY A 247 0.45 3.04 -8.17
C GLY A 247 0.69 1.55 -8.41
N LEU A 248 1.59 1.17 -9.32
CA LEU A 248 1.86 -0.23 -9.72
C LEU A 248 2.61 -1.07 -8.66
N TRP A 249 2.91 -0.50 -7.49
CA TRP A 249 3.67 -1.15 -6.38
C TRP A 249 2.79 -1.91 -5.39
N PHE A 250 1.47 -1.77 -5.49
CA PHE A 250 0.50 -2.47 -4.65
C PHE A 250 -0.26 -3.47 -5.51
N GLN A 251 0.35 -4.62 -5.81
CA GLN A 251 -0.35 -5.77 -6.38
C GLN A 251 -0.57 -6.85 -5.33
#